data_AF-A0A348N1Y4-F1
#
_entry.id   AF-A0A348N1Y4-F1
#
_cell.length_a   1.000
_cell.length_b   1.000
_cell.length_c   1.000
_cell.angle_alpha   90.00
_cell.angle_beta   90.00
_cell.angle_gamma   90.00
#
_symmetry.space_group_name_H-M   'P 1'
#
loop_
_entity.id
_entity.type
_entity.pdbx_description
1 polymer ?
#
loop_
_entity_poly.entity_id
_entity_poly.type
_entity_poly.pdbx_seq_one_letter_code
_entity_poly.pdbx_strand_id
1 'polypeptide(L)' 'RLTIDLPKQTITMPDETVITFDIDPFKKVSLINGFDDIALTQQHQSDITAYEKQRSKITPWLF' A
#
# COMPACT_ATOMS: atom_id res chain seq x y z
N ARG A 1 27.18 11.40 -4.82
CA ARG A 1 26.10 10.38 -4.85
C ARG A 1 24.90 10.98 -4.14
N LEU A 2 23.70 10.90 -4.72
CA LEU A 2 22.46 11.30 -4.05
C LEU A 2 21.82 10.04 -3.44
N THR A 3 21.38 10.11 -2.19
CA THR A 3 20.75 9.01 -1.47
C THR A 3 19.37 9.43 -1.01
N ILE A 4 18.37 8.56 -1.19
CA ILE A 4 16.99 8.81 -0.77
C ILE A 4 16.61 7.70 0.21
N ASP A 5 16.28 8.07 1.44
CA ASP A 5 15.77 7.16 2.47
C ASP A 5 14.28 7.47 2.67
N LEU A 6 13.43 6.66 2.04
CA LEU A 6 11.98 6.81 2.11
C LEU A 6 11.40 6.50 3.50
N PRO A 7 11.84 5.45 4.24
CA PRO A 7 11.44 5.24 5.63
C PRO A 7 11.66 6.45 6.52
N LYS A 8 12.84 7.09 6.43
CA LYS A 8 13.18 8.30 7.20
C LYS A 8 12.71 9.60 6.55
N GLN A 9 12.23 9.55 5.32
CA GLN A 9 11.82 10.69 4.52
C GLN A 9 12.91 11.76 4.38
N THR A 10 14.13 11.30 4.09
CA THR A 10 15.32 12.16 3.97
C THR A 10 16.02 11.97 2.64
N ILE A 11 16.54 13.05 2.09
CA ILE A 11 17.45 13.06 0.93
C ILE A 11 18.81 13.50 1.44
N THR A 12 19.84 12.70 1.19
CA THR A 12 21.25 13.05 1.47
C THR A 12 21.93 13.43 0.17
N MET A 13 22.38 14.68 0.12
CA MET A 13 23.10 15.25 -1.01
C MET A 13 24.58 14.84 -1.01
N PRO A 14 25.30 15.01 -2.14
CA PRO A 14 26.72 14.63 -2.21
C PRO A 14 27.64 15.39 -1.23
N ASP A 15 27.21 16.55 -0.75
CA ASP A 15 27.89 17.42 0.21
C ASP A 15 27.49 17.13 1.67
N GLU A 16 26.85 15.98 1.93
CA GLU A 16 26.31 15.56 3.23
C GLU A 16 25.12 16.41 3.75
N THR A 17 24.62 17.37 2.97
CA THR A 17 23.40 18.09 3.33
C THR A 17 22.20 17.14 3.37
N VAL A 18 21.42 17.20 4.45
CA VAL A 18 20.21 16.39 4.65
C VAL A 18 18.96 17.26 4.52
N ILE A 19 18.04 16.82 3.66
CA ILE A 19 16.77 17.50 3.39
C ILE A 19 15.63 16.54 3.75
N THR A 20 14.69 16.98 4.57
CA THR A 20 13.46 16.24 4.86
C THR A 20 12.39 16.54 3.81
N PHE A 21 11.56 15.56 3.50
CA PHE A 21 10.42 15.75 2.60
C PHE A 21 9.17 15.08 3.18
N ASP A 22 8.00 15.55 2.76
CA ASP A 22 6.75 14.91 3.11
C ASP A 22 6.21 14.10 1.93
N ILE A 23 5.54 13.00 2.24
CA ILE A 23 4.81 12.17 1.29
C ILE A 23 3.55 11.66 1.95
N ASP A 24 2.51 11.49 1.14
CA ASP A 24 1.28 10.83 1.56
C ASP A 24 1.57 9.47 2.23
N PRO A 25 1.04 9.20 3.44
CA PRO A 25 1.32 7.97 4.18
C PRO A 25 0.95 6.70 3.42
N PHE A 26 -0.14 6.73 2.66
CA PHE A 26 -0.58 5.59 1.87
C PHE A 26 0.43 5.29 0.75
N LYS A 27 0.86 6.32 0.01
CA LYS A 27 1.93 6.16 -0.99
C LYS A 27 3.24 5.66 -0.38
N LYS A 28 3.60 6.12 0.82
CA LYS A 28 4.80 5.62 1.54
C LYS A 28 4.69 4.13 1.80
N VAL A 29 3.57 3.67 2.35
CA VAL A 29 3.32 2.24 2.64
C VAL A 29 3.38 1.43 1.35
N SER A 30 2.75 1.90 0.27
CA SER A 30 2.78 1.19 -1.01
C SER A 30 4.20 1.08 -1.57
N LEU A 31 4.98 2.16 -1.57
CA LEU A 31 6.36 2.15 -2.06
C LEU A 31 7.29 1.28 -1.20
N ILE A 32 7.09 1.25 0.13
CA ILE A 32 7.90 0.42 1.04
C ILE A 32 7.60 -1.08 0.85
N ASN A 33 6.33 -1.44 0.68
CA ASN A 33 5.92 -2.85 0.56
C ASN A 33 5.88 -3.35 -0.88
N GLY A 34 6.05 -2.47 -1.87
CA GLY A 34 5.86 -2.79 -3.28
C GLY A 34 4.40 -3.06 -3.64
N PHE A 35 3.44 -2.50 -2.89
CA PHE A 35 2.02 -2.68 -3.19
C PHE A 35 1.62 -1.86 -4.41
N ASP A 36 0.87 -2.51 -5.30
CA ASP A 36 0.07 -1.88 -6.35
C ASP A 36 -1.43 -1.92 -5.98
N ASP A 37 -2.28 -1.38 -6.85
CA ASP A 37 -3.73 -1.32 -6.64
C ASP A 37 -4.36 -2.72 -6.47
N ILE A 38 -3.75 -3.76 -7.04
CA ILE A 38 -4.18 -5.15 -6.91
C ILE A 38 -3.82 -5.67 -5.52
N ALA A 39 -2.58 -5.44 -5.05
CA ALA A 39 -2.13 -5.84 -3.72
C ALA A 39 -2.97 -5.18 -2.62
N LEU A 40 -3.41 -3.93 -2.83
CA LEU A 40 -4.33 -3.23 -1.93
C LEU A 40 -5.71 -3.90 -1.88
N THR A 41 -6.25 -4.28 -3.04
CA THR A 41 -7.51 -5.04 -3.10
C THR A 41 -7.38 -6.41 -2.42
N GLN A 42 -6.24 -7.08 -2.57
CA GLN A 42 -5.95 -8.37 -1.92
C GLN A 42 -5.91 -8.28 -0.40
N GLN A 43 -5.65 -7.11 0.19
CA GLN A 43 -5.75 -6.94 1.65
C GLN A 43 -7.17 -7.20 2.18
N HIS A 44 -8.18 -7.07 1.31
CA HIS A 44 -9.58 -7.31 1.64
C HIS A 44 -10.07 -8.71 1.23
N GLN A 45 -9.17 -9.62 0.82
CA GLN A 45 -9.55 -10.94 0.33
C GLN A 45 -10.41 -11.73 1.33
N SER A 46 -10.13 -11.62 2.63
CA SER A 46 -10.92 -12.27 3.68
C SER A 46 -12.34 -11.72 3.74
N ASP A 47 -12.49 -10.40 3.64
CA ASP A 47 -13.77 -9.71 3.73
C ASP A 47 -14.63 -9.98 2.49
N ILE A 48 -14.01 -9.97 1.31
CA ILE A 48 -14.62 -10.37 0.04
C ILE A 48 -15.13 -11.81 0.15
N THR A 49 -14.29 -12.73 0.62
CA THR A 49 -14.66 -14.15 0.77
C THR A 49 -15.81 -14.35 1.76
N ALA A 50 -15.79 -13.62 2.89
CA ALA A 50 -16.85 -13.68 3.89
C ALA A 50 -18.19 -13.16 3.33
N TYR A 51 -18.15 -12.03 2.62
CA TYR A 51 -19.30 -11.46 1.95
C TYR A 51 -19.89 -12.40 0.89
N GLU A 52 -19.07 -12.97 0.01
CA GLU A 52 -19.50 -13.89 -1.04
C GLU A 52 -20.13 -15.17 -0.45
N LYS A 53 -19.53 -15.72 0.61
CA LYS A 53 -20.07 -16.89 1.32
C LYS A 53 -21.42 -16.62 1.97
N GLN A 54 -21.64 -15.41 2.48
CA GLN A 54 -22.94 -15.03 3.01
C GLN A 54 -23.95 -14.85 1.88
N ARG A 55 -23.54 -14.18 0.80
CA ARG A 55 -24.42 -13.83 -0.32
C ARG A 55 -24.86 -15.05 -1.12
N SER A 56 -24.02 -16.07 -1.26
CA SER A 56 -24.39 -17.35 -1.91
C SER A 56 -25.51 -18.10 -1.20
N LYS A 57 -25.68 -17.87 0.11
CA LYS A 57 -26.81 -18.42 0.87
C LYS A 57 -28.11 -17.62 0.70
N ILE A 58 -27.99 -16.30 0.53
CA ILE A 58 -29.14 -15.38 0.45
C ILE A 58 -29.69 -15.33 -0.97
N THR A 59 -28.83 -15.33 -1.97
CA THR A 59 -29.19 -15.24 -3.39
C THR A 59 -28.52 -16.36 -4.20
N PRO A 60 -28.90 -17.64 -3.99
CA PRO A 60 -28.22 -18.79 -4.60
C PRO A 60 -28.32 -18.83 -6.13
N TRP A 61 -29.29 -18.15 -6.75
CA TRP A 61 -29.43 -18.08 -8.22
C TRP A 61 -28.43 -17.13 -8.91
N LEU A 62 -27.60 -16.43 -8.13
CA LEU A 62 -26.67 -15.41 -8.62
C LEU A 62 -25.22 -15.90 -8.67
N PHE A 63 -24.97 -17.16 -8.29
CA PHE A 63 -23.66 -17.79 -8.14
C PHE A 63 -23.55 -19.05 -9.01
#